data_AF-A0A7V9AR30-F1
#
_entry.id   AF-A0A7V9AR30-F1
#
_cell.length_a   1.000
_cell.length_b   1.000
_cell.length_c   1.000
_cell.angle_alpha   90.00
_cell.angle_beta   90.00
_cell.angle_gamma   90.00
#
_symmetry.space_group_name_H-M   'P 1'
#
loop_
_entity.id
_entity.type
_entity.pdbx_description
1 polymer ?
#
loop_
_entity_poly.entity_id
_entity_poly.type
_entity_poly.pdbx_seq_one_letter_code
_entity_poly.pdbx_strand_id
1 'polypeptide(L)'
;MTVETFLSLLENASPSGRGWKATCPGHMDKTPSLHIRQGDDGRVLVHCFSGCRPHEICAALGLKLRDLFIGSGNGSRSIRRSSVAAESPSWRKNAAQLEDHALELWFRAEGILEAAHGLHAWEWTDADRKEGMEVVAEAYADREQAELLENVAFEVRLRGLAKDRKRVTPRNRAA
;
A
#
# COMPACT_ATOMS: atom_id res chain seq x y z
N MET A 1 -1.38 -15.09 15.53
CA MET A 1 -0.17 -15.87 15.20
C MET A 1 1.05 -14.97 15.24
N THR A 2 2.27 -15.50 15.36
CA THR A 2 3.49 -14.67 15.23
C THR A 2 3.91 -14.57 13.76
N VAL A 3 4.80 -13.62 13.44
CA VAL A 3 5.28 -13.42 12.06
C VAL A 3 6.12 -14.61 11.59
N GLU A 4 6.88 -15.24 12.49
CA GLU A 4 7.71 -16.41 12.20
C GLU A 4 6.83 -17.61 11.80
N THR A 5 5.72 -17.84 12.54
CA THR A 5 4.77 -18.89 12.18
C THR A 5 4.14 -18.62 10.83
N PHE A 6 3.78 -17.37 10.54
CA PHE A 6 3.21 -17.01 9.24
C PHE A 6 4.19 -17.22 8.08
N LEU A 7 5.46 -16.85 8.27
CA LEU A 7 6.53 -17.06 7.28
C LEU A 7 6.76 -18.54 6.97
N SER A 8 6.61 -19.42 7.95
CA SER A 8 6.78 -20.87 7.75
C SER A 8 5.71 -21.51 6.84
N LEU A 9 4.59 -20.80 6.61
CA LEU A 9 3.50 -21.26 5.74
C LEU A 9 3.68 -20.83 4.29
N LEU A 10 4.71 -20.04 3.98
CA LEU A 10 4.90 -19.40 2.69
C LEU A 10 6.09 -19.97 1.93
N GLU A 11 5.96 -20.03 0.61
CA GLU A 11 7.03 -20.43 -0.29
C GLU A 11 7.97 -19.25 -0.60
N ASN A 12 9.26 -19.53 -0.79
CA ASN A 12 10.29 -18.54 -1.11
C ASN A 12 10.35 -17.32 -0.16
N ALA A 13 10.01 -17.51 1.11
CA ALA A 13 10.11 -16.48 2.12
C ALA A 13 11.58 -16.11 2.37
N SER A 14 11.94 -14.85 2.11
CA SER A 14 13.29 -14.32 2.28
C SER A 14 13.26 -12.94 2.97
N PRO A 15 14.26 -12.61 3.81
CA PRO A 15 14.36 -11.28 4.41
C PRO A 15 14.53 -10.19 3.35
N SER A 16 13.85 -9.05 3.53
CA SER A 16 13.94 -7.89 2.63
C SER A 16 13.76 -6.60 3.42
N GLY A 17 14.86 -5.89 3.66
CA GLY A 17 14.86 -4.63 4.40
C GLY A 17 14.34 -4.80 5.84
N ARG A 18 13.22 -4.15 6.17
CA ARG A 18 12.56 -4.21 7.49
C ARG A 18 11.45 -5.28 7.59
N GLY A 19 11.42 -6.23 6.66
CA GLY A 19 10.40 -7.27 6.61
C GLY A 19 10.87 -8.47 5.79
N TRP A 20 9.92 -9.13 5.14
CA TRP A 20 10.16 -10.32 4.32
C TRP A 20 9.39 -10.23 3.00
N LYS A 21 9.91 -10.91 1.98
CA LYS A 21 9.25 -11.15 0.71
C LYS A 21 9.00 -12.64 0.54
N ALA A 22 7.85 -13.00 0.00
CA ALA A 22 7.48 -14.37 -0.32
C ALA A 22 6.66 -14.41 -1.62
N THR A 23 6.43 -15.60 -2.17
CA THR A 23 5.42 -15.75 -3.23
C THR A 23 4.03 -15.64 -2.63
N CYS A 24 3.14 -14.94 -3.35
CA CYS A 24 1.77 -14.78 -2.87
C CYS A 24 0.96 -16.07 -3.15
N PRO A 25 0.34 -16.70 -2.14
CA PRO A 25 -0.51 -17.87 -2.36
C PRO A 25 -1.89 -17.51 -2.94
N GLY A 26 -2.24 -16.22 -2.97
CA GLY A 26 -3.52 -15.72 -3.49
C GLY A 26 -3.63 -15.68 -5.02
N HIS A 27 -2.51 -15.86 -5.73
CA HIS A 27 -2.48 -15.99 -7.19
C HIS A 27 -1.33 -16.92 -7.62
N MET A 28 -1.31 -17.35 -8.88
CA MET A 28 -0.15 -18.07 -9.42
C MET A 28 1.00 -17.09 -9.60
N ASP A 29 1.94 -17.14 -8.67
CA ASP A 29 3.08 -16.24 -8.60
C ASP A 29 4.38 -17.00 -8.92
N LYS A 30 5.24 -16.41 -9.76
CA LYS A 30 6.58 -16.94 -10.10
C LYS A 30 7.70 -16.15 -9.41
N THR A 31 7.42 -14.95 -8.91
CA THR A 31 8.41 -14.02 -8.36
C THR A 31 7.89 -13.43 -7.06
N PRO A 32 8.65 -13.36 -5.95
CA PRO A 32 8.12 -12.93 -4.66
C PRO A 32 7.38 -11.57 -4.68
N SER A 33 6.04 -11.60 -4.78
CA SER A 33 5.17 -10.42 -4.86
C SER A 33 4.47 -10.08 -3.54
N LEU A 34 4.59 -10.94 -2.53
CA LEU A 34 4.02 -10.75 -1.21
C LEU A 34 5.05 -10.14 -0.27
N HIS A 35 4.76 -8.94 0.24
CA HIS A 35 5.54 -8.28 1.27
C HIS A 35 4.90 -8.46 2.64
N ILE A 36 5.74 -8.77 3.63
CA ILE A 36 5.32 -9.16 4.98
C ILE A 36 6.09 -8.32 5.98
N ARG A 37 5.40 -7.77 6.97
CA ARG A 37 6.03 -7.01 8.04
C ARG A 37 5.37 -7.32 9.38
N GLN A 38 6.15 -7.27 10.45
CA GLN A 38 5.59 -7.19 11.78
C GLN A 38 5.17 -5.74 12.08
N GLY A 39 3.94 -5.55 12.52
CA GLY A 39 3.47 -4.29 13.10
C GLY A 39 4.04 -4.09 14.49
N ASP A 40 4.10 -2.84 14.94
CA ASP A 40 4.61 -2.50 16.28
C ASP A 40 3.70 -3.05 17.40
N ASP A 41 2.46 -3.40 17.05
CA ASP A 41 1.46 -4.10 17.88
C ASP A 41 1.54 -5.64 17.76
N GLY A 42 2.57 -6.17 17.11
CA GLY A 42 2.83 -7.59 16.96
C GLY A 42 2.01 -8.29 15.86
N ARG A 43 1.11 -7.59 15.16
CA ARG A 43 0.31 -8.19 14.07
C ARG A 43 1.16 -8.44 12.83
N VAL A 44 0.73 -9.41 12.04
CA VAL A 44 1.30 -9.69 10.72
C VAL A 44 0.63 -8.79 9.68
N LEU A 45 1.41 -7.91 9.07
CA LEU A 45 1.00 -7.07 7.95
C LEU A 45 1.40 -7.77 6.65
N VAL A 46 0.44 -7.88 5.73
CA VAL A 46 0.65 -8.47 4.40
C VAL A 46 0.21 -7.50 3.33
N HIS A 47 0.99 -7.41 2.26
CA HIS A 47 0.67 -6.62 1.07
C HIS A 47 1.15 -7.35 -0.18
N CYS A 48 0.24 -7.58 -1.12
CA CYS A 48 0.54 -8.22 -2.39
C CYS A 48 0.57 -7.15 -3.49
N PHE A 49 1.71 -7.01 -4.18
CA PHE A 49 1.86 -6.03 -5.26
C PHE A 49 1.06 -6.38 -6.52
N SER A 50 0.68 -7.65 -6.69
CA SER A 50 -0.20 -8.10 -7.77
C SER A 50 -1.70 -7.89 -7.49
N GLY A 51 -2.08 -7.29 -6.35
CA GLY A 51 -3.47 -6.88 -6.06
C GLY A 51 -4.32 -7.83 -5.21
N CYS A 52 -3.79 -8.96 -4.71
CA CYS A 52 -4.54 -9.82 -3.80
C CYS A 52 -4.87 -9.11 -2.48
N ARG A 53 -6.12 -9.27 -2.03
CA ARG A 53 -6.59 -8.75 -0.76
C ARG A 53 -6.09 -9.63 0.40
N PRO A 54 -5.87 -9.07 1.60
CA PRO A 54 -5.38 -9.85 2.75
C PRO A 54 -6.22 -11.08 3.12
N HIS A 55 -7.54 -11.03 2.90
CA HIS A 55 -8.43 -12.17 3.17
C HIS A 55 -8.27 -13.30 2.15
N GLU A 56 -7.92 -13.01 0.90
CA GLU A 56 -7.67 -14.01 -0.15
C GLU A 56 -6.37 -14.75 0.14
N ILE A 57 -5.34 -14.01 0.56
CA ILE A 57 -4.05 -14.58 1.01
C ILE A 57 -4.26 -15.49 2.21
N CYS A 58 -5.03 -15.05 3.21
CA CYS A 58 -5.35 -15.87 4.37
C CYS A 58 -6.15 -17.12 3.97
N ALA A 59 -7.17 -16.97 3.11
CA ALA A 59 -8.00 -18.08 2.67
C ALA A 59 -7.18 -19.15 1.93
N ALA A 60 -6.25 -18.75 1.07
CA ALA A 60 -5.34 -19.67 0.37
C ALA A 60 -4.44 -20.48 1.33
N LEU A 61 -4.11 -19.91 2.49
CA LEU A 61 -3.34 -20.56 3.56
C LEU A 61 -4.22 -21.29 4.59
N GLY A 62 -5.54 -21.32 4.41
CA GLY A 62 -6.47 -21.90 5.38
C GLY A 62 -6.62 -21.09 6.68
N LEU A 63 -6.21 -19.83 6.67
CA LEU A 63 -6.25 -18.91 7.80
C LEU A 63 -7.46 -17.98 7.73
N LYS A 64 -7.87 -17.44 8.88
CA LYS A 64 -8.80 -16.32 8.96
C LYS A 64 -8.03 -15.03 9.18
N LEU A 65 -8.55 -13.90 8.70
CA LEU A 65 -7.90 -12.60 8.83
C LEU A 65 -7.55 -12.25 10.29
N ARG A 66 -8.41 -12.65 11.25
CA ARG A 66 -8.18 -12.47 12.69
C ARG A 66 -6.91 -13.16 13.19
N ASP A 67 -6.49 -14.22 12.53
CA ASP A 67 -5.36 -15.02 12.99
C ASP A 67 -4.03 -14.25 12.78
N LEU A 68 -4.00 -13.26 11.88
CA LEU A 68 -2.87 -12.33 11.69
C LEU A 68 -2.63 -11.39 12.90
N PHE A 69 -3.58 -11.30 13.83
CA PHE A 69 -3.50 -10.43 15.00
C PHE A 69 -3.12 -11.26 16.24
N ILE A 70 -2.19 -10.75 17.06
CA ILE A 70 -1.85 -11.38 18.35
C ILE A 70 -2.83 -10.84 19.39
N GLY A 71 -3.63 -11.72 20.01
CA GLY A 71 -4.52 -11.35 21.13
C GLY A 71 -6.01 -11.64 20.95
N SER A 72 -6.40 -12.83 20.49
CA SER A 72 -7.80 -13.27 20.54
C SER A 72 -7.92 -14.65 21.23
N GLY A 73 -7.62 -14.67 22.53
CA GLY A 73 -7.99 -15.76 23.43
C GLY A 73 -9.28 -15.42 24.19
N ASN A 74 -10.22 -16.37 24.21
CA ASN A 74 -11.57 -16.30 24.79
C ASN A 74 -11.75 -15.51 26.09
N GLY A 75 -12.79 -14.68 26.12
CA GLY A 75 -13.40 -14.15 27.35
C GLY A 75 -14.72 -13.46 27.04
N SER A 76 -15.85 -14.15 27.24
CA SER A 76 -17.17 -13.54 27.16
C SER A 76 -17.35 -12.48 28.25
N ARG A 77 -17.58 -11.23 27.86
CA ARG A 77 -18.44 -10.31 28.62
C ARG A 77 -18.98 -9.26 27.67
N SER A 78 -20.29 -9.02 27.76
CA SER A 78 -21.05 -8.17 26.86
C SER A 78 -20.32 -6.86 26.53
N ILE A 79 -19.83 -6.72 25.30
CA ILE A 79 -19.45 -5.41 24.80
C ILE A 79 -20.76 -4.72 24.42
N ARG A 80 -21.22 -3.85 25.33
CA ARG A 80 -22.12 -2.76 25.01
C ARG A 80 -21.69 -2.19 23.66
N ARG A 81 -22.63 -2.00 22.73
CA ARG A 81 -22.41 -1.20 21.53
C ARG A 81 -21.90 0.19 21.95
N SER A 82 -20.60 0.33 22.13
CA SER A 82 -19.94 1.61 21.95
C SER A 82 -19.61 1.65 20.47
N SER A 83 -20.30 2.52 19.74
CA SER A 83 -19.88 2.97 18.42
C SER A 83 -18.37 3.17 18.44
N VAL A 84 -17.61 2.24 17.85
CA VAL A 84 -16.19 2.48 17.60
C VAL A 84 -16.21 3.58 16.55
N ALA A 85 -15.98 4.81 16.98
CA ALA A 85 -15.63 5.88 16.07
C ALA A 85 -14.43 5.35 15.29
N ALA A 86 -14.63 5.03 14.01
CA ALA A 86 -13.53 4.61 13.14
C ALA A 86 -12.45 5.68 13.30
N GLU A 87 -11.30 5.29 13.88
CA GLU A 87 -10.18 6.22 14.03
C GLU A 87 -9.87 6.75 12.65
N SER A 88 -10.19 8.04 12.42
CA SER A 88 -9.87 8.68 11.15
C SER A 88 -8.38 8.48 10.91
N PRO A 89 -7.97 8.04 9.71
CA PRO A 89 -6.56 7.81 9.42
C PRO A 89 -5.72 9.03 9.82
N SER A 90 -4.67 8.78 10.61
CA SER A 90 -3.68 9.81 10.96
C SER A 90 -3.18 10.46 9.67
N TRP A 91 -2.95 11.77 9.70
CA TRP A 91 -2.41 12.51 8.56
C TRP A 91 -1.10 11.88 8.05
N ARG A 92 -0.32 11.24 8.94
CA ARG A 92 0.89 10.49 8.58
C ARG A 92 0.58 9.31 7.67
N LYS A 93 -0.49 8.56 7.97
CA LYS A 93 -0.94 7.40 7.17
C LYS A 93 -1.48 7.86 5.83
N ASN A 94 -2.31 8.90 5.80
CA ASN A 94 -2.84 9.45 4.55
C ASN A 94 -1.73 9.96 3.63
N ALA A 95 -0.76 10.69 4.18
CA ALA A 95 0.34 11.20 3.38
C ALA A 95 1.24 10.09 2.82
N ALA A 96 1.49 9.03 3.61
CA ALA A 96 2.22 7.85 3.12
C ALA A 96 1.45 7.12 2.00
N GLN A 97 0.14 6.95 2.13
CA GLN A 97 -0.68 6.31 1.09
C GLN A 97 -0.69 7.10 -0.22
N LEU A 98 -0.67 8.43 -0.15
CA LEU A 98 -0.59 9.29 -1.33
C LEU A 98 0.79 9.18 -2.01
N GLU A 99 1.88 9.14 -1.24
CA GLU A 99 3.23 8.91 -1.78
C GLU A 99 3.38 7.54 -2.41
N ASP A 100 2.89 6.49 -1.76
CA ASP A 100 2.96 5.13 -2.29
C ASP A 100 2.24 5.05 -3.66
N HIS A 101 1.08 5.69 -3.78
CA HIS A 101 0.32 5.74 -5.05
C HIS A 101 1.01 6.63 -6.09
N ALA A 102 1.58 7.77 -5.70
CA ALA A 102 2.33 8.61 -6.63
C ALA A 102 3.50 7.84 -7.25
N LEU A 103 4.24 7.10 -6.43
CA LEU A 103 5.37 6.29 -6.85
C LEU A 103 4.94 5.17 -7.82
N GLU A 104 3.80 4.52 -7.56
CA GLU A 104 3.23 3.51 -8.44
C GLU A 104 2.93 4.07 -9.84
N LEU A 105 2.23 5.21 -9.90
CA LEU A 105 1.88 5.87 -11.16
C LEU A 105 3.12 6.35 -11.91
N TRP A 106 4.09 6.90 -11.20
CA TRP A 106 5.35 7.34 -11.79
C TRP A 106 6.11 6.17 -12.44
N PHE A 107 6.28 5.05 -11.73
CA PHE A 107 6.94 3.87 -12.30
C PHE A 107 6.18 3.28 -13.50
N ARG A 108 4.84 3.24 -13.43
CA ARG A 108 4.00 2.79 -14.56
C ARG A 108 4.20 3.69 -15.79
N ALA A 109 4.16 5.01 -15.59
CA ALA A 109 4.37 5.99 -16.64
C ALA A 109 5.75 5.87 -17.28
N GLU A 110 6.82 5.81 -16.48
CA GLU A 110 8.18 5.72 -16.98
C GLU A 110 8.42 4.45 -17.79
N GLY A 111 7.96 3.29 -17.29
CA GLY A 111 8.11 2.03 -18.02
C GLY A 111 7.46 2.06 -19.40
N ILE A 112 6.29 2.70 -19.54
CA ILE A 112 5.60 2.86 -20.82
C ILE A 112 6.35 3.86 -21.72
N LEU A 113 6.73 5.03 -21.19
CA LEU A 113 7.38 6.08 -21.97
C LEU A 113 8.77 5.65 -22.46
N GLU A 114 9.53 4.92 -21.64
CA GLU A 114 10.80 4.31 -22.04
C GLU A 114 10.60 3.26 -23.12
N ALA A 115 9.61 2.37 -22.98
CA ALA A 115 9.31 1.35 -23.99
C ALA A 115 8.81 1.96 -25.30
N ALA A 116 8.10 3.09 -25.23
CA ALA A 116 7.63 3.83 -26.40
C ALA A 116 8.78 4.54 -27.14
N HIS A 117 9.89 4.82 -26.45
CA HIS A 117 11.03 5.51 -27.02
C HIS A 117 11.70 4.67 -28.11
N GLY A 118 11.79 5.22 -29.32
CA GLY A 118 12.39 4.54 -30.48
C GLY A 118 11.41 3.66 -31.27
N LEU A 119 10.12 3.64 -30.94
CA LEU A 119 9.11 2.99 -31.78
C LEU A 119 8.92 3.77 -33.09
N HIS A 120 8.91 3.04 -34.21
CA HIS A 120 8.72 3.58 -35.55
C HIS A 120 7.24 3.56 -35.94
N ALA A 121 6.45 4.44 -35.31
CA ALA A 121 4.99 4.46 -35.44
C ALA A 121 4.45 4.79 -36.86
N TRP A 122 5.33 5.15 -37.81
CA TRP A 122 4.95 5.35 -39.21
C TRP A 122 4.67 4.05 -39.96
N GLU A 123 5.18 2.91 -39.49
CA GLU A 123 4.92 1.59 -40.08
C GLU A 123 3.61 0.97 -39.57
N TRP A 124 2.99 1.60 -38.57
CA TRP A 124 1.80 1.10 -37.90
C TRP A 124 0.54 1.37 -38.72
N THR A 125 -0.41 0.44 -38.62
CA THR A 125 -1.77 0.68 -39.10
C THR A 125 -2.40 1.82 -38.30
N ASP A 126 -3.44 2.46 -38.84
CA ASP A 126 -4.14 3.53 -38.11
C ASP A 126 -4.77 3.02 -36.79
N ALA A 127 -5.16 1.73 -36.74
CA ALA A 127 -5.66 1.10 -35.53
C ALA A 127 -4.56 0.97 -34.47
N ASP A 128 -3.40 0.40 -34.82
CA ASP A 128 -2.27 0.25 -33.90
C ASP A 128 -1.73 1.61 -33.45
N ARG A 129 -1.73 2.60 -34.35
CA ARG A 129 -1.33 3.98 -34.02
C ARG A 129 -2.26 4.64 -33.02
N LYS A 130 -3.57 4.44 -33.18
CA LYS A 130 -4.54 4.94 -32.22
C LYS A 130 -4.34 4.29 -30.84
N GLU A 131 -4.24 2.97 -30.78
CA GLU A 131 -4.06 2.23 -29.53
C GLU A 131 -2.74 2.62 -28.84
N GLY A 132 -1.64 2.66 -29.58
CA GLY A 132 -0.34 3.08 -29.03
C GLY A 132 -0.35 4.53 -28.54
N MET A 133 -1.03 5.44 -29.24
CA MET A 133 -1.20 6.82 -28.78
C MET A 133 -2.05 6.91 -27.50
N GLU A 134 -3.10 6.10 -27.36
CA GLU A 134 -3.91 6.05 -26.14
C GLU A 134 -3.08 5.57 -24.94
N VAL A 135 -2.26 4.52 -25.11
CA VAL A 135 -1.35 4.02 -24.06
C VAL A 135 -0.32 5.08 -23.64
N VAL A 136 0.30 5.77 -24.60
CA VAL A 136 1.25 6.85 -24.31
C VAL A 136 0.56 8.03 -23.62
N ALA A 137 -0.67 8.38 -24.03
CA ALA A 137 -1.45 9.44 -23.40
C ALA A 137 -1.78 9.09 -21.93
N GLU A 138 -2.16 7.84 -21.65
CA GLU A 138 -2.41 7.37 -20.28
C GLU A 138 -1.13 7.46 -19.43
N ALA A 139 0.03 7.08 -19.97
CA ALA A 139 1.30 7.21 -19.26
C ALA A 139 1.66 8.67 -18.91
N TYR A 140 1.39 9.62 -19.81
CA TYR A 140 1.54 11.04 -19.48
C TYR A 140 0.57 11.50 -18.39
N ALA A 141 -0.68 11.04 -18.43
CA ALA A 141 -1.68 11.35 -17.40
C ALA A 141 -1.28 10.76 -16.03
N ASP A 142 -0.73 9.55 -16.00
CA ASP A 142 -0.20 8.93 -14.80
C ASP A 142 0.93 9.75 -14.19
N ARG A 143 1.84 10.25 -15.02
CA ARG A 143 2.94 11.10 -14.56
C ARG A 143 2.44 12.41 -13.95
N GLU A 144 1.44 13.05 -14.56
CA GLU A 144 0.80 14.25 -14.02
C GLU A 144 0.09 13.94 -12.69
N GLN A 145 -0.63 12.82 -12.61
CA GLN A 145 -1.32 12.40 -11.41
C GLN A 145 -0.33 12.05 -10.29
N ALA A 146 0.81 11.45 -10.60
CA ALA A 146 1.88 11.20 -9.64
C ALA A 146 2.37 12.51 -9.01
N GLU A 147 2.73 13.50 -9.83
CA GLU A 147 3.17 14.82 -9.35
C GLU A 147 2.12 15.50 -8.47
N LEU A 148 0.84 15.42 -8.86
CA LEU A 148 -0.25 15.95 -8.04
C LEU A 148 -0.33 15.25 -6.68
N LEU A 149 -0.24 13.92 -6.64
CA LEU A 149 -0.32 13.15 -5.40
C LEU A 149 0.86 13.43 -4.47
N GLU A 150 2.09 13.58 -4.99
CA GLU A 150 3.25 14.00 -4.21
C GLU A 150 3.03 15.36 -3.54
N ASN A 151 2.54 16.33 -4.32
CA ASN A 151 2.24 17.67 -3.83
C ASN A 151 1.16 17.65 -2.73
N VAL A 152 0.10 16.86 -2.92
CA VAL A 152 -0.95 16.70 -1.90
C VAL A 152 -0.38 16.01 -0.65
N ALA A 153 0.45 14.98 -0.80
CA ALA A 153 1.07 14.30 0.33
C ALA A 153 1.94 15.25 1.16
N PHE A 154 2.73 16.11 0.48
CA PHE A 154 3.53 17.14 1.11
C PHE A 154 2.66 18.13 1.91
N GLU A 155 1.57 18.62 1.31
CA GLU A 155 0.61 19.51 1.98
C GLU A 155 -0.04 18.87 3.21
N VAL A 156 -0.43 17.58 3.11
CA VAL A 156 -1.00 16.83 4.24
C VAL A 156 0.01 16.74 5.38
N ARG A 157 1.29 16.48 5.08
CA ARG A 157 2.37 16.46 6.08
C ARG A 157 2.54 17.81 6.75
N LEU A 158 2.65 18.90 5.97
CA LEU A 158 2.81 20.26 6.50
C LEU A 158 1.67 20.63 7.45
N ARG A 159 0.42 20.42 7.01
CA ARG A 159 -0.77 20.70 7.83
C ARG A 159 -0.83 19.83 9.07
N GLY A 160 -0.44 18.56 8.94
CA GLY A 160 -0.35 17.61 10.04
C GLY A 160 0.65 18.04 11.11
N LEU A 161 1.88 18.38 10.71
CA LEU A 161 2.93 18.88 11.60
C LEU A 161 2.52 20.19 12.29
N ALA A 162 1.88 21.12 11.57
CA ALA A 162 1.38 22.36 12.14
C ALA A 162 0.29 22.12 13.21
N LYS A 163 -0.60 21.12 13.00
CA LYS A 163 -1.60 20.71 13.99
C LYS A 163 -0.96 20.10 15.23
N ASP A 164 0.02 19.22 15.05
CA ASP A 164 0.74 18.57 16.16
C ASP A 164 1.52 19.62 16.97
N ARG A 165 2.21 20.57 16.31
CA ARG A 165 2.94 21.66 16.99
C ARG A 165 2.03 22.52 17.88
N LYS A 166 0.84 22.88 17.39
CA LYS A 166 -0.17 23.65 18.15
C LYS A 166 -0.71 22.90 19.37
N ARG A 167 -0.69 21.56 19.37
CA ARG A 167 -1.10 20.74 20.52
C ARG A 167 -0.03 20.68 21.61
N VAL A 168 1.25 20.73 21.24
CA VAL A 168 2.37 20.61 22.17
C VAL A 168 2.72 21.94 22.83
N THR A 169 2.53 23.07 22.16
CA THR A 169 2.69 24.39 22.79
C THR A 169 1.62 24.60 23.87
N PRO A 170 1.96 24.79 25.15
CA PRO A 170 0.96 25.07 26.18
C PRO A 170 0.21 26.34 25.79
N ARG A 171 -1.13 26.31 25.86
CA ARG A 171 -1.89 27.55 25.97
C ARG A 171 -1.43 28.21 27.27
N ASN A 172 -0.52 29.18 27.19
CA ASN A 172 -0.26 30.07 28.31
C ASN A 172 -1.61 30.60 28.78
N ARG A 173 -2.06 30.13 29.94
CA ARG A 173 -3.16 30.74 30.67
C ARG A 173 -2.61 32.08 31.14
N ALA A 174 -3.00 33.15 30.46
CA ALA A 174 -2.83 34.49 30.99
C ALA A 174 -3.59 34.56 32.32
N ALA A 175 -2.85 34.86 33.37
CA ALA A 175 -3.35 35.26 34.68
C ALA A 175 -3.91 36.69 34.62
#